data_AF-A3GF18-F1
#
_entry.id   AF-A3GF18-F1
#
_cell.length_a   1.000
_cell.length_b   1.000
_cell.length_c   1.000
_cell.angle_alpha   90.00
_cell.angle_beta   90.00
_cell.angle_gamma   90.00
#
_symmetry.space_group_name_H-M   'P 1'
#
loop_
_entity.id
_entity.type
_entity.pdbx_description
1 polymer ?
#
loop_
_entity_poly.entity_id
_entity_poly.type
_entity_poly.pdbx_seq_one_letter_code
_entity_poly.pdbx_strand_id
1 'polypeptide(L)'
;MSIAAISPLTSQLVEVSKGGPRRTVPLSLLLSLNQLLKKSIFSRKFYQEINDKVLAKSSTVDTNLYFICYFTLLVSAILNNKSHIKHFLQTQKYNLIQVVKKVLQNTLGERASDLTNTNNKFVNKLFSTPKPVYTEGKPSKLAVHFKAISSYLADIRIFNRLTESIKYMPWIIDEYRAYADPSNPVPKFTRFVNLLQSLNCLALELLENAGWITDHNWVGTGDNAWWCTETYIWCSRIWGAYLVIEILELVRRNPVAKWDSNWKIAMFKQLIQVPLVLHWSLYDGCLTPFWVGVCGCGASWWGFKDMWSSIDLS
;
A
#
# COMPACT_ATOMS: atom_id res chain seq x y z
N MET A 1 -19.86 -26.71 0.81
CA MET A 1 -20.20 -26.19 -0.53
C MET A 1 -19.35 -26.91 -1.56
N SER A 2 -19.98 -27.42 -2.62
CA SER A 2 -19.48 -28.42 -3.57
C SER A 2 -18.29 -27.96 -4.43
N ILE A 3 -17.29 -28.85 -4.57
CA ILE A 3 -16.08 -28.71 -5.41
C ILE A 3 -16.44 -29.08 -6.86
N ALA A 4 -17.22 -28.22 -7.54
CA ALA A 4 -17.67 -28.47 -8.91
C ALA A 4 -17.59 -27.24 -9.83
N ALA A 5 -16.75 -26.25 -9.53
CA ALA A 5 -16.69 -24.98 -10.28
C ALA A 5 -15.38 -24.75 -11.09
N ILE A 6 -14.54 -25.78 -11.29
CA ILE A 6 -13.32 -25.67 -12.10
C ILE A 6 -13.59 -26.26 -13.49
N SER A 7 -14.48 -25.63 -14.27
CA SER A 7 -14.51 -25.63 -15.75
C SER A 7 -15.74 -24.83 -16.20
N PRO A 8 -15.58 -23.66 -16.85
CA PRO A 8 -15.40 -23.67 -18.30
C PRO A 8 -14.48 -22.52 -18.77
N LEU A 9 -13.17 -22.64 -18.58
CA LEU A 9 -12.19 -21.70 -19.16
C LEU A 9 -11.82 -22.06 -20.61
N THR A 10 -12.14 -23.28 -21.05
CA THR A 10 -11.72 -23.79 -22.36
C THR A 10 -12.64 -23.36 -23.51
N SER A 11 -13.91 -23.03 -23.25
CA SER A 11 -14.89 -22.70 -24.30
C SER A 11 -14.83 -21.23 -24.77
N GLN A 12 -14.27 -20.31 -23.99
CA GLN A 12 -14.21 -18.88 -24.36
C GLN A 12 -12.99 -18.49 -25.21
N LEU A 13 -11.99 -19.37 -25.33
CA LEU A 13 -10.78 -19.09 -26.12
C LEU A 13 -10.98 -19.32 -27.63
N VAL A 14 -12.09 -19.96 -28.04
CA VAL A 14 -12.33 -20.33 -29.45
C VAL A 14 -12.98 -19.19 -30.26
N GLU A 15 -13.71 -18.26 -29.64
CA GLU A 15 -14.45 -17.22 -30.40
C GLU A 15 -13.67 -15.94 -30.72
N VAL A 16 -12.47 -15.72 -30.16
CA VAL A 16 -11.72 -14.45 -30.32
C VAL A 16 -10.83 -14.41 -31.58
N SER A 17 -10.69 -15.51 -32.32
CA SER A 17 -9.81 -15.57 -33.50
C SER A 17 -10.53 -15.17 -34.80
N LYS A 18 -11.00 -13.93 -34.91
CA LYS A 18 -11.31 -13.31 -36.21
C LYS A 18 -10.59 -11.96 -36.36
N GLY A 19 -9.52 -11.95 -37.17
CA GLY A 19 -9.19 -10.80 -38.03
C GLY A 19 -8.15 -9.77 -37.58
N GLY A 20 -7.35 -10.00 -36.52
CA GLY A 20 -6.23 -9.11 -36.18
C GLY A 20 -4.87 -9.67 -36.64
N PRO A 21 -3.89 -8.84 -37.05
CA PRO A 21 -2.54 -9.32 -37.32
C PRO A 21 -2.00 -10.00 -36.06
N ARG A 22 -1.59 -11.27 -36.18
CA ARG A 22 -1.00 -12.05 -35.09
C ARG A 22 0.24 -11.30 -34.58
N ARG A 23 0.11 -10.67 -33.41
CA ARG A 23 1.26 -10.09 -32.71
C ARG A 23 2.16 -11.24 -32.29
N THR A 24 3.24 -11.44 -33.03
CA THR A 24 4.27 -12.41 -32.68
C THR A 24 4.99 -11.92 -31.42
N VAL A 25 5.06 -12.77 -30.40
CA VAL A 25 5.80 -12.47 -29.18
C VAL A 25 7.29 -12.59 -29.51
N PRO A 26 8.13 -11.58 -29.20
CA PRO A 26 9.55 -11.62 -29.53
C PRO A 26 10.23 -12.81 -28.83
N LEU A 27 11.08 -13.53 -29.57
CA LEU A 27 11.78 -14.72 -29.07
C LEU A 27 12.61 -14.44 -27.82
N SER A 28 13.21 -13.25 -27.72
CA SER A 28 13.94 -12.80 -26.53
C SER A 28 13.06 -12.73 -25.27
N LEU A 29 11.80 -12.33 -25.43
CA LEU A 29 10.84 -12.32 -24.33
C LEU A 29 10.44 -13.74 -23.93
N LEU A 30 10.27 -14.64 -24.89
CA LEU A 30 10.01 -16.06 -24.59
C LEU A 30 11.20 -16.74 -23.88
N LEU A 31 12.43 -16.45 -24.32
CA LEU A 31 13.64 -17.00 -23.71
C LEU A 31 13.87 -16.46 -22.29
N SER A 32 13.71 -15.15 -22.09
CA SER A 32 13.82 -14.55 -20.76
C SER A 32 12.73 -15.05 -19.82
N LEU A 33 11.49 -15.20 -20.31
CA LEU A 33 10.38 -15.75 -19.53
C LEU A 33 10.63 -17.22 -19.16
N ASN A 34 11.17 -18.02 -20.09
CA ASN A 34 11.58 -19.40 -19.79
C ASN A 34 12.70 -19.47 -18.72
N GLN A 35 13.72 -18.61 -18.84
CA GLN A 35 14.78 -18.52 -17.82
C GLN A 35 14.22 -18.10 -16.45
N LEU A 36 13.31 -17.14 -16.42
CA LEU A 36 12.64 -16.70 -15.19
C LEU A 36 11.78 -17.81 -14.58
N LEU A 37 10.99 -18.51 -15.39
CA LEU A 37 10.16 -19.62 -14.93
C LEU A 37 11.02 -20.76 -14.37
N LYS A 38 12.15 -21.09 -15.02
CA LYS A 38 13.10 -22.09 -14.52
C LYS A 38 13.71 -21.71 -13.17
N LYS A 39 13.97 -20.42 -12.93
CA LYS A 39 14.49 -19.93 -11.65
C LYS A 39 13.42 -19.74 -10.56
N SER A 40 12.16 -19.59 -10.95
CA SER A 40 11.04 -19.34 -10.04
C SER A 40 10.12 -20.57 -9.94
N ILE A 41 9.02 -20.59 -10.69
CA ILE A 41 7.91 -21.55 -10.57
C ILE A 41 8.35 -23.00 -10.76
N PHE A 42 9.40 -23.27 -11.54
CA PHE A 42 9.90 -24.63 -11.78
C PHE A 42 11.12 -25.00 -10.92
N SER A 43 11.60 -24.08 -10.07
CA SER A 43 12.73 -24.34 -9.18
C SER A 43 12.24 -24.83 -7.83
N ARG A 44 12.76 -25.97 -7.35
CA ARG A 44 12.55 -26.40 -5.95
C ARG A 44 13.10 -25.38 -4.96
N LYS A 45 14.26 -24.78 -5.26
CA LYS A 45 14.92 -23.78 -4.40
C LYS A 45 14.02 -22.58 -4.15
N PHE A 46 13.28 -22.12 -5.17
CA PHE A 46 12.32 -21.02 -5.03
C PHE A 46 11.26 -21.29 -3.96
N TYR A 47 10.63 -22.47 -3.96
CA TYR A 47 9.63 -22.82 -2.96
C TYR A 47 10.23 -23.02 -1.57
N GLN A 48 11.45 -23.58 -1.48
CA GLN A 48 12.16 -23.71 -0.21
C GLN A 48 12.44 -22.33 0.40
N GLU A 49 12.98 -21.41 -0.40
CA GLU A 49 13.25 -20.03 0.04
C GLU A 49 11.97 -19.29 0.47
N ILE A 50 10.85 -19.49 -0.24
CA ILE A 50 9.56 -18.94 0.19
C ILE A 50 9.14 -19.53 1.53
N ASN A 51 9.22 -20.84 1.70
CA ASN A 51 8.87 -21.48 2.97
C ASN A 51 9.73 -20.95 4.11
N ASP A 52 11.05 -20.87 3.90
CA ASP A 52 12.02 -20.55 4.95
C ASP A 52 12.05 -19.05 5.29
N LYS A 53 11.87 -18.17 4.30
CA LYS A 53 12.01 -16.71 4.47
C LYS A 53 10.69 -15.95 4.54
N VAL A 54 9.64 -16.45 3.87
CA VAL A 54 8.34 -15.76 3.81
C VAL A 54 7.34 -16.40 4.77
N LEU A 55 7.20 -17.72 4.77
CA LEU A 55 6.13 -18.42 5.50
C LEU A 55 6.53 -18.92 6.89
N ALA A 56 7.84 -18.97 7.20
CA ALA A 56 8.33 -19.56 8.46
C ALA A 56 7.93 -18.81 9.73
N LYS A 57 7.66 -17.50 9.66
CA LYS A 57 7.36 -16.65 10.82
C LYS A 57 6.06 -15.87 10.62
N SER A 58 5.27 -15.74 11.68
CA SER A 58 4.05 -14.89 11.67
C SER A 58 4.36 -13.46 11.20
N SER A 59 5.46 -12.88 11.68
CA SER A 59 5.85 -11.52 11.34
C SER A 59 6.23 -11.33 9.87
N THR A 60 6.85 -12.32 9.22
CA THR A 60 7.19 -12.27 7.79
C THR A 60 5.93 -12.45 6.93
N VAL A 61 4.99 -13.27 7.38
CA VAL A 61 3.67 -13.38 6.77
C VAL A 61 2.92 -12.06 6.88
N ASP A 62 2.80 -11.45 8.07
CA ASP A 62 2.12 -10.15 8.23
C ASP A 62 2.78 -9.06 7.37
N THR A 63 4.11 -9.02 7.28
CA THR A 63 4.81 -8.05 6.43
C THR A 63 4.38 -8.15 4.96
N ASN A 64 4.18 -9.37 4.45
CA ASN A 64 3.64 -9.58 3.10
C ASN A 64 2.18 -9.16 2.98
N LEU A 65 1.35 -9.62 3.90
CA LEU A 65 -0.08 -9.33 3.89
C LEU A 65 -0.31 -7.82 4.04
N TYR A 66 0.52 -7.10 4.80
CA TYR A 66 0.46 -5.66 4.96
C TYR A 66 0.57 -4.97 3.60
N PHE A 67 1.63 -5.23 2.85
CA PHE A 67 1.80 -4.63 1.53
C PHE A 67 0.68 -5.02 0.56
N ILE A 68 0.34 -6.31 0.48
CA ILE A 68 -0.69 -6.80 -0.45
C ILE A 68 -2.07 -6.20 -0.13
N CYS A 69 -2.40 -6.06 1.16
CA CYS A 69 -3.64 -5.46 1.64
C CYS A 69 -3.83 -4.04 1.11
N TYR A 70 -2.85 -3.15 1.28
CA TYR A 70 -2.98 -1.77 0.81
C TYR A 70 -2.71 -1.62 -0.69
N PHE A 71 -1.91 -2.50 -1.29
CA PHE A 71 -1.68 -2.51 -2.73
C PHE A 71 -2.96 -2.86 -3.49
N THR A 72 -3.68 -3.89 -3.05
CA THR A 72 -4.98 -4.25 -3.64
C THR A 72 -6.02 -3.14 -3.45
N LEU A 73 -6.04 -2.47 -2.30
CA LEU A 73 -6.87 -1.27 -2.09
C LEU A 73 -6.52 -0.14 -3.06
N LEU A 74 -5.23 0.14 -3.23
CA LEU A 74 -4.74 1.18 -4.12
C LEU A 74 -5.11 0.88 -5.58
N VAL A 75 -4.89 -0.36 -6.03
CA VAL A 75 -5.27 -0.81 -7.37
C VAL A 75 -6.78 -0.70 -7.56
N SER A 76 -7.58 -1.11 -6.57
CA SER A 76 -9.04 -0.95 -6.59
C SER A 76 -9.45 0.53 -6.77
N ALA A 77 -8.86 1.42 -5.97
CA ALA A 77 -9.15 2.85 -6.04
C ALA A 77 -8.76 3.46 -7.40
N ILE A 78 -7.60 3.07 -7.96
CA ILE A 78 -7.15 3.51 -9.28
C ILE A 78 -8.11 3.02 -10.38
N LEU A 79 -8.54 1.76 -10.31
CA LEU A 79 -9.44 1.15 -11.29
C LEU A 79 -10.83 1.81 -11.25
N ASN A 80 -11.35 2.15 -10.07
CA ASN A 80 -12.61 2.89 -9.93
C ASN A 80 -12.50 4.33 -10.42
N ASN A 81 -11.35 4.98 -10.20
CA ASN A 81 -11.11 6.36 -10.65
C ASN A 81 -10.63 6.45 -12.12
N LYS A 82 -10.65 5.36 -12.89
CA LYS A 82 -10.12 5.32 -14.26
C LYS A 82 -10.72 6.38 -15.19
N SER A 83 -12.02 6.64 -15.12
CA SER A 83 -12.70 7.67 -15.92
C SER A 83 -12.17 9.06 -15.59
N HIS A 84 -12.02 9.36 -14.30
CA HIS A 84 -11.49 10.62 -13.79
C HIS A 84 -10.02 10.80 -14.18
N ILE A 85 -9.19 9.76 -14.05
CA ILE A 85 -7.77 9.78 -14.46
C ILE A 85 -7.67 10.01 -15.97
N LYS A 86 -8.47 9.30 -16.78
CA LYS A 86 -8.48 9.48 -18.25
C LYS A 86 -8.87 10.90 -18.62
N HIS A 87 -9.92 11.44 -17.99
CA HIS A 87 -10.36 12.82 -18.22
C HIS A 87 -9.28 13.83 -17.82
N PHE A 88 -8.65 13.65 -16.66
CA PHE A 88 -7.55 14.49 -16.19
C PHE A 88 -6.38 14.47 -17.19
N LEU A 89 -5.93 13.29 -17.64
CA LEU A 89 -4.84 13.16 -18.61
C LEU A 89 -5.20 13.80 -19.96
N GLN A 90 -6.44 13.64 -20.43
CA GLN A 90 -6.92 14.30 -21.64
C GLN A 90 -6.95 15.82 -21.49
N THR A 91 -7.35 16.32 -20.31
CA THR A 91 -7.36 17.74 -19.99
C THR A 91 -5.95 18.32 -19.94
N GLN A 92 -5.00 17.64 -19.31
CA GLN A 92 -3.60 18.07 -19.28
C GLN A 92 -2.98 18.07 -20.67
N LYS A 93 -3.26 17.05 -21.48
CA LYS A 93 -2.83 17.02 -22.89
C LYS A 93 -3.41 18.20 -23.67
N TYR A 94 -4.69 18.50 -23.49
CA TYR A 94 -5.34 19.63 -24.14
C TYR A 94 -4.69 20.96 -23.70
N ASN A 95 -4.51 21.18 -22.41
CA ASN A 95 -3.88 22.39 -21.87
C ASN A 95 -2.44 22.56 -22.40
N LEU A 96 -1.66 21.48 -22.44
CA LEU A 96 -0.31 21.49 -23.01
C LEU A 96 -0.34 21.87 -24.49
N ILE A 97 -1.27 21.32 -25.27
CA ILE A 97 -1.43 21.68 -26.70
C ILE A 97 -1.79 23.16 -26.84
N GLN A 98 -2.64 23.71 -25.99
CA GLN A 98 -3.00 25.14 -26.01
C GLN A 98 -1.80 26.04 -25.66
N VAL A 99 -1.00 25.66 -24.66
CA VAL A 99 0.24 26.38 -24.33
C VAL A 99 1.22 26.34 -25.51
N VAL A 100 1.42 25.16 -26.11
CA VAL A 100 2.28 25.00 -27.29
C VAL A 100 1.79 25.86 -28.44
N LYS A 101 0.48 25.88 -28.72
CA LYS A 101 -0.12 26.77 -29.74
C LYS A 101 0.17 28.24 -29.46
N LYS A 102 -0.04 28.70 -28.23
CA LYS A 102 0.17 30.09 -27.83
C LYS A 102 1.63 30.50 -27.96
N VAL A 103 2.55 29.63 -27.55
CA VAL A 103 4.00 29.85 -27.70
C VAL A 103 4.39 29.88 -29.18
N LEU A 104 3.92 28.93 -30.00
CA LEU A 104 4.18 28.93 -31.44
C LEU A 104 3.65 30.20 -32.13
N GLN A 105 2.43 30.63 -31.81
CA GLN A 105 1.87 31.88 -32.36
C GLN A 105 2.71 33.10 -31.98
N ASN A 106 3.15 33.19 -30.72
CA ASN A 106 3.97 34.31 -30.26
C ASN A 106 5.37 34.33 -30.88
N THR A 107 5.97 33.17 -31.17
CA THR A 107 7.35 33.08 -31.68
C THR A 107 7.44 33.06 -33.21
N LEU A 108 6.43 32.49 -33.90
CA LEU A 108 6.47 32.24 -35.35
C LEU A 108 5.45 33.05 -36.15
N GLY A 109 4.56 33.81 -35.51
CA GLY A 109 3.59 34.68 -36.20
C GLY A 109 2.78 33.93 -37.26
N GLU A 110 2.77 34.43 -38.50
CA GLU A 110 2.04 33.85 -39.64
C GLU A 110 2.46 32.41 -40.01
N ARG A 111 3.69 31.98 -39.70
CA ARG A 111 4.13 30.59 -39.90
C ARG A 111 3.45 29.59 -38.96
N ALA A 112 2.94 30.05 -37.81
CA ALA A 112 2.22 29.18 -36.88
C ALA A 112 0.84 28.78 -37.44
N SER A 113 0.19 29.66 -38.21
CA SER A 113 -1.06 29.37 -38.94
C SER A 113 -0.88 28.25 -39.97
N ASP A 114 0.26 28.21 -40.66
CA ASP A 114 0.59 27.17 -41.62
C ASP A 114 0.79 25.80 -40.97
N LEU A 115 1.37 25.74 -39.76
CA LEU A 115 1.51 24.51 -38.98
C LEU A 115 0.15 23.96 -38.51
N THR A 116 -0.80 24.84 -38.18
CA THR A 116 -2.17 24.43 -37.83
C THR A 116 -2.98 23.96 -39.05
N ASN A 117 -2.68 24.47 -40.25
CA ASN A 117 -3.30 24.08 -41.53
C ASN A 117 -2.44 23.15 -42.37
N THR A 118 -1.47 22.48 -41.76
CA THR A 118 -0.54 21.59 -42.47
C THR A 118 -1.26 20.32 -42.96
N ASN A 119 -0.95 19.88 -44.18
CA ASN A 119 -1.43 18.63 -44.79
C ASN A 119 -0.99 17.35 -44.05
N ASN A 120 -0.07 17.47 -43.09
CA ASN A 120 0.31 16.38 -42.21
C ASN A 120 -0.84 16.06 -41.23
N LYS A 121 -1.55 14.97 -41.54
CA LYS A 121 -2.69 14.43 -40.78
C LYS A 121 -2.43 14.29 -39.28
N PHE A 122 -1.19 14.03 -38.86
CA PHE A 122 -0.84 13.89 -37.45
C PHE A 122 -0.83 15.23 -36.72
N VAL A 123 -0.23 16.24 -37.34
CA VAL A 123 -0.10 17.60 -36.80
C VAL A 123 -1.47 18.26 -36.71
N ASN A 124 -2.26 18.18 -37.78
CA ASN A 124 -3.61 18.72 -37.81
C ASN A 124 -4.51 18.05 -36.75
N LYS A 125 -4.45 16.71 -36.62
CA LYS A 125 -5.20 15.97 -35.59
C LYS A 125 -4.78 16.32 -34.16
N LEU A 126 -3.50 16.62 -33.92
CA LEU A 126 -3.01 17.04 -32.61
C LEU A 126 -3.56 18.42 -32.23
N PHE A 127 -3.56 19.37 -33.17
CA PHE A 127 -4.00 20.74 -32.91
C PHE A 127 -5.53 20.94 -33.02
N SER A 128 -6.28 20.04 -33.66
CA SER A 128 -7.76 20.10 -33.73
C SER A 128 -8.48 19.33 -32.61
N THR A 129 -7.76 18.91 -31.56
CA THR A 129 -8.35 18.12 -30.47
C THR A 129 -9.43 18.92 -29.72
N PRO A 130 -10.69 18.45 -29.66
CA PRO A 130 -11.76 19.14 -28.93
C PRO A 130 -11.53 19.09 -27.42
N LYS A 131 -12.15 20.03 -26.68
CA LYS A 131 -12.12 20.04 -25.21
C LYS A 131 -12.67 18.71 -24.68
N PRO A 132 -11.94 18.01 -23.80
CA PRO A 132 -12.42 16.75 -23.25
C PRO A 132 -13.67 16.98 -22.40
N VAL A 133 -14.67 16.13 -22.58
CA VAL A 133 -15.90 16.11 -21.78
C VAL A 133 -15.81 14.95 -20.81
N TYR A 134 -16.10 15.21 -19.53
CA TYR A 134 -16.15 14.17 -18.52
C TYR A 134 -17.32 13.23 -18.83
N THR A 135 -17.03 11.94 -18.90
CA THR A 135 -18.03 10.89 -19.02
C THR A 135 -17.88 9.98 -17.82
N GLU A 136 -18.94 9.87 -17.03
CA GLU A 136 -18.93 9.01 -15.86
C GLU A 136 -18.75 7.55 -16.30
N GLY A 137 -17.77 6.88 -15.71
CA GLY A 137 -17.41 5.52 -16.06
C GLY A 137 -18.20 4.51 -15.25
N LYS A 138 -18.51 3.36 -15.84
CA LYS A 138 -19.05 2.24 -15.07
C LYS A 138 -18.00 1.72 -14.08
N PRO A 139 -18.39 1.37 -12.84
CA PRO A 139 -17.48 0.82 -11.85
C PRO A 139 -16.86 -0.49 -12.33
N SER A 140 -15.59 -0.71 -12.01
CA SER A 140 -14.85 -1.90 -12.44
C SER A 140 -15.19 -3.10 -11.57
N LYS A 141 -15.65 -4.21 -12.17
CA LYS A 141 -15.86 -5.47 -11.43
C LYS A 141 -14.58 -5.94 -10.73
N LEU A 142 -13.43 -5.81 -11.39
CA LEU A 142 -12.13 -6.15 -10.82
C LEU A 142 -11.78 -5.30 -9.59
N ALA A 143 -12.17 -4.01 -9.60
CA ALA A 143 -11.94 -3.13 -8.45
C ALA A 143 -12.74 -3.58 -7.23
N VAL A 144 -13.98 -4.04 -7.41
CA VAL A 144 -14.80 -4.60 -6.33
C VAL A 144 -14.10 -5.81 -5.69
N HIS A 145 -13.58 -6.72 -6.51
CA HIS A 145 -12.86 -7.90 -6.01
C HIS A 145 -11.57 -7.52 -5.27
N PHE A 146 -10.77 -6.58 -5.78
CA PHE A 146 -9.57 -6.14 -5.07
C PHE A 146 -9.88 -5.43 -3.75
N LYS A 147 -10.99 -4.68 -3.67
CA LYS A 147 -11.44 -4.10 -2.40
C LYS A 147 -11.82 -5.19 -1.40
N ALA A 148 -12.55 -6.22 -1.84
CA ALA A 148 -12.93 -7.34 -0.98
C ALA A 148 -11.70 -8.12 -0.48
N ILE A 149 -10.71 -8.36 -1.35
CA ILE A 149 -9.43 -8.98 -0.96
C ILE A 149 -8.73 -8.12 0.11
N SER A 150 -8.65 -6.81 -0.10
CA SER A 150 -8.04 -5.89 0.86
C SER A 150 -8.74 -5.96 2.23
N SER A 151 -10.08 -5.90 2.27
CA SER A 151 -10.85 -6.00 3.51
C SER A 151 -10.61 -7.32 4.24
N TYR A 152 -10.61 -8.44 3.50
CA TYR A 152 -10.36 -9.76 4.10
C TYR A 152 -8.91 -9.93 4.58
N LEU A 153 -7.94 -9.35 3.87
CA LEU A 153 -6.55 -9.35 4.31
C LEU A 153 -6.35 -8.48 5.56
N ALA A 154 -7.01 -7.33 5.65
CA ALA A 154 -6.98 -6.49 6.85
C ALA A 154 -7.49 -7.27 8.07
N ASP A 155 -8.57 -8.02 7.88
CA ASP A 155 -9.16 -8.88 8.91
C ASP A 155 -8.20 -10.00 9.37
N ILE A 156 -7.63 -10.79 8.43
CA ILE A 156 -6.62 -11.82 8.74
C ILE A 156 -5.43 -11.22 9.50
N ARG A 157 -5.00 -10.01 9.13
CA ARG A 157 -3.85 -9.37 9.77
C ARG A 157 -4.14 -9.00 11.23
N ILE A 158 -5.33 -8.47 11.52
CA ILE A 158 -5.75 -8.20 12.91
C ILE A 158 -5.86 -9.51 13.68
N PHE A 159 -6.49 -10.53 13.07
CA PHE A 159 -6.58 -11.86 13.68
C PHE A 159 -5.20 -12.44 14.04
N ASN A 160 -4.22 -12.39 13.13
CA ASN A 160 -2.87 -12.88 13.42
C ASN A 160 -2.23 -12.13 14.60
N ARG A 161 -2.50 -10.83 14.74
CA ARG A 161 -2.00 -10.01 15.86
C ARG A 161 -2.65 -10.31 17.21
N LEU A 162 -3.77 -11.04 17.27
CA LEU A 162 -4.39 -11.47 18.54
C LEU A 162 -3.37 -12.11 19.49
N THR A 163 -2.55 -13.01 18.94
CA THR A 163 -1.52 -13.73 19.71
C THR A 163 -0.22 -12.96 19.85
N GLU A 164 -0.04 -11.88 19.10
CA GLU A 164 1.21 -11.14 19.06
C GLU A 164 1.37 -10.16 20.22
N SER A 165 0.31 -9.82 20.97
CA SER A 165 0.39 -8.91 22.13
C SER A 165 1.41 -9.36 23.19
N ILE A 166 1.58 -10.68 23.33
CA ILE A 166 2.53 -11.30 24.24
C ILE A 166 4.00 -11.00 23.83
N LYS A 167 4.27 -10.71 22.56
CA LYS A 167 5.62 -10.42 22.03
C LYS A 167 6.25 -9.19 22.68
N TYR A 168 5.46 -8.29 23.24
CA TYR A 168 5.95 -7.08 23.90
C TYR A 168 6.41 -7.33 25.33
N MET A 169 6.02 -8.44 25.96
CA MET A 169 6.36 -8.71 27.36
C MET A 169 7.87 -8.77 27.64
N PRO A 170 8.71 -9.43 26.82
CA PRO A 170 10.16 -9.36 26.99
C PRO A 170 10.68 -7.91 26.95
N TRP A 171 10.22 -7.10 25.99
CA TRP A 171 10.63 -5.70 25.89
C TRP A 171 10.21 -4.86 27.10
N ILE A 172 8.99 -5.06 27.61
CA ILE A 172 8.49 -4.40 28.82
C ILE A 172 9.34 -4.78 30.04
N ILE A 173 9.63 -6.07 30.22
CA ILE A 173 10.43 -6.57 31.34
C ILE A 173 11.86 -6.01 31.29
N ASP A 174 12.47 -6.00 30.11
CA ASP A 174 13.84 -5.53 29.92
C ASP A 174 13.95 -4.02 30.16
N GLU A 175 13.01 -3.21 29.66
CA GLU A 175 13.02 -1.76 29.93
C GLU A 175 12.68 -1.43 31.39
N TYR A 176 11.82 -2.22 32.04
CA TYR A 176 11.55 -2.07 33.48
C TYR A 176 12.81 -2.35 34.31
N ARG A 177 13.52 -3.44 34.02
CA ARG A 177 14.80 -3.75 34.68
C ARG A 177 15.83 -2.67 34.43
N ALA A 178 15.95 -2.20 33.19
CA ALA A 178 16.87 -1.14 32.81
C ALA A 178 16.54 0.21 33.48
N TYR A 179 15.27 0.49 33.73
CA TYR A 179 14.81 1.69 34.44
C TYR A 179 15.07 1.59 35.95
N ALA A 180 14.90 0.41 36.54
CA ALA A 180 15.09 0.16 37.97
C ALA A 180 16.58 0.08 38.37
N ASP A 181 17.46 -0.28 37.43
CA ASP A 181 18.90 -0.38 37.66
C ASP A 181 19.56 1.01 37.82
N PRO A 182 20.09 1.35 39.01
CA PRO A 182 20.74 2.62 39.25
C PRO A 182 22.10 2.75 38.54
N SER A 183 22.69 1.64 38.05
CA SER A 183 23.97 1.62 37.37
C SER A 183 23.88 1.82 35.85
N ASN A 184 22.66 1.94 35.30
CA ASN A 184 22.46 2.06 33.86
C ASN A 184 23.06 3.36 33.31
N PRO A 185 23.91 3.31 32.26
CA PRO A 185 24.53 4.51 31.69
C PRO A 185 23.53 5.40 30.93
N VAL A 186 22.32 4.91 30.63
CA VAL A 186 21.31 5.67 29.88
C VAL A 186 20.48 6.53 30.83
N PRO A 187 20.19 7.80 30.50
CA PRO A 187 19.37 8.67 31.34
C PRO A 187 18.02 8.06 31.70
N LYS A 188 17.62 8.14 32.99
CA LYS A 188 16.36 7.59 33.51
C LYS A 188 15.12 8.03 32.71
N PHE A 189 15.09 9.28 32.25
CA PHE A 189 13.99 9.78 31.44
C PHE A 189 13.86 9.03 30.10
N THR A 190 14.98 8.69 29.44
CA THR A 190 14.93 7.92 28.19
C THR A 190 14.43 6.50 28.44
N ARG A 191 14.83 5.87 29.56
CA ARG A 191 14.32 4.56 29.97
C ARG A 191 12.83 4.58 30.29
N PHE A 192 12.38 5.64 30.96
CA PHE A 192 10.96 5.84 31.23
C PHE A 192 10.14 5.98 29.94
N VAL A 193 10.64 6.76 28.96
CA VAL A 193 9.99 6.90 27.64
C VAL A 193 9.93 5.54 26.92
N ASN A 194 11.02 4.78 26.87
CA ASN A 194 11.02 3.45 26.25
C ASN A 194 10.02 2.49 26.92
N LEU A 195 9.95 2.50 28.26
CA LEU A 195 8.99 1.69 29.02
C LEU A 195 7.54 2.10 28.72
N LEU A 196 7.27 3.41 28.60
CA LEU A 196 5.95 3.88 28.18
C LEU A 196 5.61 3.46 26.76
N GLN A 197 6.57 3.48 25.83
CA GLN A 197 6.34 3.02 24.45
C GLN A 197 6.00 1.53 24.40
N SER A 198 6.71 0.69 25.16
CA SER A 198 6.46 -0.75 25.17
C SER A 198 5.09 -1.10 25.78
N LEU A 199 4.71 -0.42 26.86
CA LEU A 199 3.36 -0.51 27.44
C LEU A 199 2.27 0.01 26.49
N ASN A 200 2.55 1.09 25.75
CA ASN A 200 1.64 1.63 24.75
C ASN A 200 1.37 0.63 23.62
N CYS A 201 2.38 -0.08 23.13
CA CYS A 201 2.23 -1.14 22.14
C CYS A 201 1.36 -2.30 22.66
N LEU A 202 1.53 -2.71 23.91
CA LEU A 202 0.68 -3.74 24.53
C LEU A 202 -0.77 -3.27 24.62
N ALA A 203 -1.01 -2.05 25.13
CA ALA A 203 -2.36 -1.50 25.25
C ALA A 203 -3.06 -1.35 23.90
N LEU A 204 -2.32 -0.93 22.87
CA LEU A 204 -2.78 -0.85 21.48
C LEU A 204 -3.28 -2.21 21.00
N GLU A 205 -2.45 -3.25 21.05
CA GLU A 205 -2.84 -4.57 20.53
C GLU A 205 -4.00 -5.17 21.33
N LEU A 206 -4.06 -4.96 22.66
CA LEU A 206 -5.20 -5.42 23.46
C LEU A 206 -6.53 -4.74 23.06
N LEU A 207 -6.50 -3.44 22.74
CA LEU A 207 -7.68 -2.73 22.26
C LEU A 207 -8.07 -3.14 20.83
N GLU A 208 -7.09 -3.33 19.95
CA GLU A 208 -7.33 -3.87 18.60
C GLU A 208 -8.01 -5.26 18.69
N ASN A 209 -7.52 -6.11 19.59
CA ASN A 209 -8.06 -7.44 19.84
C ASN A 209 -9.49 -7.40 20.40
N ALA A 210 -9.75 -6.49 21.34
CA ALA A 210 -11.09 -6.29 21.88
C ALA A 210 -12.09 -5.84 20.79
N GLY A 211 -11.66 -4.93 19.91
CA GLY A 211 -12.45 -4.50 18.76
C GLY A 211 -12.74 -5.65 17.81
N TRP A 212 -11.73 -6.45 17.48
CA TRP A 212 -11.90 -7.59 16.59
C TRP A 212 -12.85 -8.66 17.13
N ILE A 213 -12.70 -9.02 18.41
CA ILE A 213 -13.55 -10.03 19.07
C ILE A 213 -15.01 -9.56 19.17
N THR A 214 -15.24 -8.27 19.40
CA THR A 214 -16.60 -7.69 19.44
C THR A 214 -17.22 -7.59 18.05
N ASP A 215 -16.44 -7.20 17.02
CA ASP A 215 -16.86 -7.16 15.61
C ASP A 215 -17.33 -8.53 15.11
N HIS A 216 -16.63 -9.59 15.52
CA HIS A 216 -16.94 -10.98 15.14
C HIS A 216 -17.98 -11.66 16.03
N ASN A 217 -18.56 -10.94 17.00
CA ASN A 217 -19.55 -11.46 17.95
C ASN A 217 -19.05 -12.66 18.78
N TRP A 218 -17.77 -12.69 19.11
CA TRP A 218 -17.19 -13.71 19.99
C TRP A 218 -17.46 -13.41 21.47
N VAL A 219 -17.71 -12.15 21.79
CA VAL A 219 -18.15 -11.69 23.11
C VAL A 219 -19.46 -10.93 22.95
N GLY A 220 -20.41 -11.20 23.84
CA GLY A 220 -21.66 -10.46 23.94
C GLY A 220 -21.50 -9.27 24.87
N THR A 221 -21.42 -8.07 24.30
CA THR A 221 -21.55 -6.81 25.06
C THR A 221 -22.98 -6.26 24.92
N GLY A 222 -23.30 -5.18 25.63
CA GLY A 222 -24.61 -4.50 25.49
C GLY A 222 -24.83 -3.86 24.11
N ASP A 223 -23.76 -3.54 23.38
CA ASP A 223 -23.79 -3.01 22.02
C ASP A 223 -22.46 -3.30 21.30
N ASN A 224 -22.37 -4.45 20.63
CA ASN A 224 -21.13 -4.88 19.97
C ASN A 224 -20.68 -3.89 18.87
N ALA A 225 -21.61 -3.23 18.17
CA ALA A 225 -21.26 -2.30 17.10
C ALA A 225 -20.59 -1.04 17.65
N TRP A 226 -21.13 -0.51 18.76
CA TRP A 226 -20.52 0.61 19.46
C TRP A 226 -19.16 0.25 20.05
N TRP A 227 -19.06 -0.87 20.77
CA TRP A 227 -17.80 -1.30 21.39
C TRP A 227 -16.68 -1.60 20.39
N CYS A 228 -17.02 -2.25 19.25
CA CYS A 228 -16.09 -2.47 18.15
C CYS A 228 -15.52 -1.13 17.64
N THR A 229 -16.40 -0.17 17.33
CA THR A 229 -15.99 1.14 16.80
C THR A 229 -15.12 1.91 17.81
N GLU A 230 -15.55 1.94 19.08
CA GLU A 230 -14.87 2.70 20.12
C GLU A 230 -13.47 2.15 20.41
N THR A 231 -13.33 0.84 20.52
CA THR A 231 -12.03 0.18 20.78
C THR A 231 -11.06 0.36 19.61
N TYR A 232 -11.50 0.26 18.35
CA TYR A 232 -10.64 0.55 17.19
C TYR A 232 -10.18 2.02 17.13
N ILE A 233 -11.05 2.97 17.48
CA ILE A 233 -10.70 4.39 17.51
C ILE A 233 -9.67 4.67 18.61
N TRP A 234 -9.88 4.17 19.83
CA TRP A 234 -8.93 4.36 20.92
C TRP A 234 -7.60 3.64 20.67
N CYS A 235 -7.65 2.44 20.09
CA CYS A 235 -6.45 1.77 19.60
C CYS A 235 -5.67 2.66 18.63
N SER A 236 -6.35 3.27 17.65
CA SER A 236 -5.74 4.18 16.67
C SER A 236 -5.15 5.44 17.31
N ARG A 237 -5.79 5.99 18.36
CA ARG A 237 -5.26 7.15 19.10
C ARG A 237 -4.00 6.80 19.88
N ILE A 238 -3.98 5.63 20.53
CA ILE A 238 -2.82 5.10 21.25
C ILE A 238 -1.68 4.80 20.27
N TRP A 239 -1.99 4.28 19.08
CA TRP A 239 -1.04 4.15 17.98
C TRP A 239 -0.45 5.50 17.57
N GLY A 240 -1.29 6.53 17.47
CA GLY A 240 -0.85 7.90 17.20
C GLY A 240 0.10 8.46 18.26
N ALA A 241 -0.17 8.22 19.54
CA ALA A 241 0.72 8.63 20.62
C ALA A 241 2.12 7.99 20.49
N TYR A 242 2.18 6.67 20.23
CA TYR A 242 3.45 5.99 19.94
C TYR A 242 4.18 6.59 18.75
N LEU A 243 3.45 6.85 17.66
CA LEU A 243 4.05 7.37 16.43
C LEU A 243 4.65 8.77 16.64
N VAL A 244 3.98 9.63 17.40
CA VAL A 244 4.50 10.96 17.75
C VAL A 244 5.78 10.83 18.59
N ILE A 245 5.78 9.96 19.59
CA ILE A 245 6.96 9.71 20.42
C ILE A 245 8.12 9.21 19.55
N GLU A 246 7.89 8.25 18.67
CA GLU A 246 8.89 7.71 17.75
C GLU A 246 9.50 8.78 16.82
N ILE A 247 8.67 9.67 16.26
CA ILE A 247 9.15 10.77 15.41
C ILE A 247 10.03 11.72 16.24
N LEU A 248 9.58 12.10 17.44
CA LEU A 248 10.34 12.97 18.34
C LEU A 248 11.66 12.32 18.76
N GLU A 249 11.66 11.02 19.04
CA GLU A 249 12.86 10.27 19.40
C GLU A 249 13.83 10.12 18.23
N LEU A 250 13.35 9.88 17.00
CA LEU A 250 14.19 9.83 15.81
C LEU A 250 14.90 11.15 15.55
N VAL A 251 14.24 12.28 15.81
CA VAL A 251 14.84 13.62 15.73
C VAL A 251 15.81 13.87 16.89
N ARG A 252 15.41 13.54 18.13
CA ARG A 252 16.20 13.80 19.34
C ARG A 252 17.49 12.99 19.41
N ARG A 253 17.45 11.71 19.02
CA ARG A 253 18.59 10.77 19.15
C ARG A 253 19.64 10.96 18.06
N ASN A 254 19.27 11.52 16.91
CA ASN A 254 20.14 11.65 15.74
C ASN A 254 20.48 13.12 15.48
N PRO A 255 21.72 13.56 15.76
CA PRO A 255 22.13 14.92 15.40
C PRO A 255 22.01 15.12 13.90
N VAL A 256 21.68 16.35 13.46
CA VAL A 256 21.40 16.70 12.06
C VAL A 256 22.54 16.26 11.11
N ALA A 257 23.78 16.29 11.59
CA ALA A 257 24.96 15.84 10.83
C ALA A 257 24.94 14.34 10.46
N LYS A 258 24.15 13.50 11.16
CA LYS A 258 24.03 12.06 10.95
C LYS A 258 22.76 11.66 10.18
N TRP A 259 22.04 12.60 9.57
CA TRP A 259 20.83 12.31 8.79
C TRP A 259 21.19 11.73 7.42
N ASP A 260 21.54 10.44 7.44
CA ASP A 260 21.85 9.65 6.26
C ASP A 260 20.57 9.14 5.55
N SER A 261 20.75 8.32 4.52
CA SER A 261 19.62 7.71 3.78
C SER A 261 18.77 6.80 4.67
N ASN A 262 19.37 6.09 5.62
CA ASN A 262 18.64 5.19 6.52
C ASN A 262 17.74 5.97 7.46
N TRP A 263 18.24 7.06 8.03
CA TRP A 263 17.46 7.97 8.85
C TRP A 263 16.28 8.55 8.06
N LYS A 264 16.50 8.98 6.80
CA LYS A 264 15.42 9.49 5.93
C LYS A 264 14.34 8.44 5.67
N ILE A 265 14.74 7.19 5.44
CA ILE A 265 13.80 6.07 5.26
C ILE A 265 13.03 5.80 6.55
N ALA A 266 13.71 5.78 7.71
CA ALA A 266 13.06 5.60 9.01
C ALA A 266 12.05 6.71 9.30
N MET A 267 12.44 7.97 9.07
CA MET A 267 11.56 9.12 9.21
C MET A 267 10.36 9.04 8.26
N PHE A 268 10.58 8.70 6.98
CA PHE A 268 9.50 8.50 6.02
C PHE A 268 8.52 7.42 6.47
N LYS A 269 9.01 6.27 6.96
CA LYS A 269 8.18 5.17 7.47
C LYS A 269 7.25 5.64 8.59
N GLN A 270 7.72 6.52 9.47
CA GLN A 270 6.85 7.07 10.51
C GLN A 270 5.87 8.11 9.96
N LEU A 271 6.36 9.07 9.16
CA LEU A 271 5.52 10.15 8.63
C LEU A 271 4.39 9.66 7.71
N ILE A 272 4.64 8.64 6.88
CA ILE A 272 3.65 8.12 5.95
C ILE A 272 2.48 7.41 6.66
N GLN A 273 2.67 7.01 7.93
CA GLN A 273 1.63 6.40 8.76
C GLN A 273 0.76 7.44 9.48
N VAL A 274 1.23 8.69 9.66
CA VAL A 274 0.48 9.74 10.38
C VAL A 274 -0.92 9.97 9.77
N PRO A 275 -1.10 10.08 8.44
CA PRO A 275 -2.42 10.22 7.86
C PRO A 275 -3.34 9.02 8.14
N LEU A 276 -2.79 7.81 8.21
CA LEU A 276 -3.55 6.59 8.49
C LEU A 276 -4.04 6.57 9.94
N VAL A 277 -3.16 6.91 10.89
CA VAL A 277 -3.52 7.09 12.30
C VAL A 277 -4.68 8.06 12.43
N LEU A 278 -4.56 9.25 11.80
CA LEU A 278 -5.60 10.27 11.86
C LEU A 278 -6.92 9.77 11.24
N HIS A 279 -6.84 9.04 10.14
CA HIS A 279 -8.01 8.47 9.49
C HIS A 279 -8.74 7.47 10.38
N TRP A 280 -8.04 6.55 11.05
CA TRP A 280 -8.68 5.55 11.92
C TRP A 280 -8.97 6.05 13.34
N SER A 281 -8.46 7.22 13.72
CA SER A 281 -8.79 7.88 15.00
C SER A 281 -10.12 8.66 14.99
N LEU A 282 -10.76 8.76 13.82
CA LEU A 282 -12.01 9.49 13.59
C LEU A 282 -13.12 8.51 13.20
N TYR A 283 -14.34 8.73 13.70
CA TYR A 283 -15.50 7.87 13.40
C TYR A 283 -15.79 7.75 11.89
N ASP A 284 -15.74 8.86 11.15
CA ASP A 284 -16.00 8.88 9.71
C ASP A 284 -14.73 8.71 8.86
N GLY A 285 -13.56 8.86 9.49
CA GLY A 285 -12.28 8.99 8.82
C GLY A 285 -12.13 10.23 7.93
N CYS A 286 -10.88 10.56 7.58
CA CYS A 286 -10.58 11.74 6.75
C CYS A 286 -9.95 11.45 5.38
N LEU A 287 -9.54 10.21 5.11
CA LEU A 287 -8.86 9.82 3.87
C LEU A 287 -9.76 9.06 2.93
N THR A 288 -9.55 9.27 1.62
CA THR A 288 -10.16 8.43 0.59
C THR A 288 -9.43 7.08 0.51
N PRO A 289 -10.08 6.02 -0.03
CA PRO A 289 -9.44 4.71 -0.21
C PRO A 289 -8.13 4.77 -1.00
N PHE A 290 -8.00 5.74 -1.91
CA PHE A 290 -6.76 5.99 -2.64
C PHE A 290 -5.62 6.36 -1.69
N TRP A 291 -5.82 7.35 -0.82
CA TRP A 291 -4.79 7.81 0.11
C TRP A 291 -4.48 6.77 1.19
N VAL A 292 -5.49 6.03 1.65
CA VAL A 292 -5.27 4.88 2.55
C VAL A 292 -4.35 3.85 1.88
N GLY A 293 -4.62 3.51 0.61
CA GLY A 293 -3.78 2.61 -0.19
C GLY A 293 -2.36 3.14 -0.41
N VAL A 294 -2.18 4.44 -0.72
CA VAL A 294 -0.87 5.07 -0.91
C VAL A 294 -0.05 5.03 0.38
N CYS A 295 -0.64 5.49 1.49
CA CYS A 295 0.04 5.56 2.77
C CYS A 295 0.40 4.16 3.29
N GLY A 296 -0.51 3.19 3.18
CA GLY A 296 -0.27 1.82 3.61
C GLY A 296 0.77 1.09 2.75
N CYS A 297 0.77 1.29 1.42
CA CYS A 297 1.85 0.82 0.55
C CYS A 297 3.19 1.45 0.94
N GLY A 298 3.22 2.77 1.18
CA GLY A 298 4.44 3.47 1.57
C GLY A 298 5.01 2.98 2.90
N ALA A 299 4.17 2.74 3.90
CA ALA A 299 4.59 2.22 5.20
C ALA A 299 5.18 0.80 5.11
N SER A 300 4.62 -0.05 4.25
CA SER A 300 4.96 -1.47 4.16
C SER A 300 6.02 -1.81 3.10
N TRP A 301 6.28 -0.92 2.14
CA TRP A 301 7.09 -1.20 0.95
C TRP A 301 8.49 -1.73 1.25
N TRP A 302 9.21 -1.11 2.19
CA TRP A 302 10.58 -1.53 2.50
C TRP A 302 10.62 -2.90 3.17
N GLY A 303 9.73 -3.19 4.12
CA GLY A 303 9.68 -4.52 4.75
C GLY A 303 9.38 -5.61 3.72
N PHE A 304 8.42 -5.35 2.82
CA PHE A 304 8.13 -6.23 1.70
C PHE A 304 9.34 -6.39 0.76
N LYS A 305 9.91 -5.29 0.29
CA LYS A 305 11.06 -5.29 -0.63
C LYS A 305 12.26 -6.03 -0.05
N ASP A 306 12.64 -5.71 1.18
CA ASP A 306 13.84 -6.26 1.82
C ASP A 306 13.70 -7.79 1.98
N MET A 307 12.52 -8.26 2.39
CA MET A 307 12.21 -9.69 2.47
C MET A 307 12.28 -10.38 1.11
N TRP A 308 11.64 -9.85 0.06
CA TRP A 308 11.69 -10.46 -1.27
C TRP A 308 13.08 -10.38 -1.91
N SER A 309 13.87 -9.35 -1.59
CA SER A 309 15.27 -9.24 -2.04
C SER A 309 16.20 -10.22 -1.34
N SER A 310 15.81 -10.72 -0.16
CA SER A 310 16.60 -11.72 0.57
C SER A 310 16.48 -13.12 -0.02
N ILE A 311 15.48 -13.38 -0.88
CA ILE A 311 15.28 -14.68 -1.54
C ILE A 311 16.41 -14.89 -2.55
N ASP A 312 17.19 -15.96 -2.34
CA ASP A 312 18.28 -16.30 -3.24
C ASP A 312 17.82 -17.30 -4.30
N LEU A 313 17.75 -16.86 -5.56
CA LEU A 313 17.38 -17.67 -6.71
C LEU A 313 18.57 -18.02 -7.60
N SER A 314 19.80 -17.81 -7.10
CA SER A 314 21.02 -18.26 -7.77
C SER A 314 21.17 -19.77 -7.77
#